data_AF-A0A2N9G269-F1
#
_entry.id   AF-A0A2N9G269-F1
#
_cell.length_a   1.000
_cell.length_b   1.000
_cell.length_c   1.000
_cell.angle_alpha   90.00
_cell.angle_beta   90.00
_cell.angle_gamma   90.00
#
_symmetry.space_group_name_H-M   'P 1'
#
loop_
_entity.id
_entity.type
_entity.pdbx_description
1 polymer ?
#
loop_
_entity_poly.entity_id
_entity_poly.type
_entity_poly.pdbx_seq_one_letter_code
_entity_poly.pdbx_strand_id
1 'polypeptide(L)'
;MQGGDGLSYAGAKIIPNATYRWVDVRDVANAHILAFENPSASGRYCLVGRVMHCYEVVKILRELFSDLNLPEKSEDDKPFVPTYQVSKERAESLGLNFTPVEVSLKDTVESFKEKKFLSV
;
A
#
# COMPACT_ATOMS: atom_id res chain seq x y z
N MET A 1 13.60 -22.26 1.57
CA MET A 1 13.78 -21.55 0.29
C MET A 1 13.22 -22.44 -0.80
N GLN A 2 12.06 -22.09 -1.34
CA GLN A 2 11.57 -22.61 -2.62
C GLN A 2 11.15 -21.37 -3.40
N GLY A 3 11.82 -21.17 -4.54
CA GLY A 3 11.51 -20.16 -5.54
C GLY A 3 10.79 -20.80 -6.73
N GLY A 4 10.21 -19.92 -7.56
CA GLY A 4 9.24 -20.24 -8.62
C GLY A 4 7.84 -20.06 -8.05
N ASP A 5 7.05 -19.07 -8.45
CA ASP A 5 6.64 -18.88 -9.84
C ASP A 5 6.70 -17.42 -10.29
N GLY A 6 7.22 -17.22 -11.49
CA GLY A 6 7.18 -15.94 -12.19
C GLY A 6 5.75 -15.60 -12.58
N LEU A 7 5.09 -14.77 -11.77
CA LEU A 7 3.84 -14.12 -12.18
C LEU A 7 4.18 -13.04 -13.20
N SER A 8 3.82 -13.27 -14.46
CA SER A 8 3.82 -12.24 -15.49
C SER A 8 2.89 -11.10 -15.06
N TYR A 9 3.44 -9.93 -14.74
CA TYR A 9 2.72 -8.78 -14.20
C TYR A 9 1.84 -8.01 -15.19
N ALA A 10 1.58 -8.55 -16.38
CA ALA A 10 0.65 -7.95 -17.34
C ALA A 10 -0.77 -8.53 -17.14
N GLY A 11 -1.61 -7.81 -16.38
CA GLY A 11 -3.04 -8.09 -16.24
C GLY A 11 -3.37 -9.23 -15.30
N ALA A 12 -3.05 -9.07 -14.00
CA ALA A 12 -3.44 -10.03 -12.98
C ALA A 12 -4.95 -10.27 -13.03
N LYS A 13 -5.36 -11.51 -13.33
CA LYS A 13 -6.77 -11.94 -13.42
C LYS A 13 -7.35 -12.38 -12.08
N ILE A 14 -6.51 -12.41 -11.05
CA ILE A 14 -6.78 -13.00 -9.74
C ILE A 14 -6.32 -12.03 -8.65
N ILE A 15 -7.13 -11.88 -7.61
CA ILE A 15 -6.80 -11.15 -6.39
C ILE A 15 -6.07 -12.12 -5.44
N PRO A 16 -4.79 -11.86 -5.09
CA PRO A 16 -4.06 -12.71 -4.16
C PRO A 16 -4.73 -12.74 -2.77
N ASN A 17 -4.75 -13.91 -2.12
CA ASN A 17 -5.18 -14.01 -0.71
C ASN A 17 -4.02 -13.58 0.21
N ALA A 18 -3.75 -12.28 0.24
CA ALA A 18 -2.61 -11.71 0.92
C ALA A 18 -2.95 -10.35 1.57
N THR A 19 -2.29 -10.09 2.70
CA THR A 19 -2.42 -8.85 3.46
C THR A 19 -1.08 -8.13 3.53
N TYR A 20 -1.07 -6.86 3.14
CA TYR A 20 0.13 -6.03 3.04
C TYR A 20 0.03 -4.78 3.91
N ARG A 21 1.21 -4.20 4.18
CA ARG A 21 1.39 -2.95 4.91
C ARG A 21 1.60 -1.83 3.88
N TRP A 22 0.78 -0.80 3.96
CA TRP A 22 0.78 0.33 3.04
C TRP A 22 1.22 1.60 3.76
N VAL A 23 2.04 2.40 3.08
CA VAL A 23 2.48 3.72 3.51
C VAL A 23 2.76 4.56 2.25
N ASP A 24 2.46 5.86 2.31
CA ASP A 24 2.77 6.76 1.22
C ASP A 24 4.27 7.06 1.18
N VAL A 25 4.84 7.13 -0.02
CA VAL A 25 6.29 7.39 -0.20
C VAL A 25 6.71 8.76 0.35
N ARG A 26 5.80 9.76 0.32
CA ARG A 26 6.05 11.09 0.88
C ARG A 26 6.13 11.03 2.40
N ASP A 27 5.30 10.22 3.05
CA ASP A 27 5.36 10.00 4.50
C ASP A 27 6.69 9.34 4.87
N VAL A 28 7.16 8.38 4.06
CA VAL A 28 8.47 7.74 4.28
C VAL A 28 9.59 8.75 4.18
N ALA A 29 9.62 9.58 3.13
CA ALA A 29 10.64 10.61 2.97
C ALA A 29 10.63 11.61 4.13
N ASN A 30 9.45 12.11 4.51
CA ASN A 30 9.28 13.04 5.61
C ASN A 30 9.72 12.43 6.95
N ALA A 31 9.39 11.17 7.21
CA ALA A 31 9.82 10.48 8.43
C ALA A 31 11.35 10.38 8.55
N HIS A 32 12.06 10.18 7.45
CA HIS A 32 13.52 10.16 7.44
C HIS A 32 14.09 11.54 7.80
N ILE A 33 13.54 12.62 7.23
CA ILE A 33 13.95 13.99 7.56
C ILE A 33 13.69 14.29 9.03
N LEU A 34 12.47 14.05 9.51
CA LEU A 34 12.07 14.31 10.91
C LEU A 34 12.92 13.51 11.91
N ALA A 35 13.22 12.24 11.61
CA ALA A 35 14.07 11.42 12.46
C ALA A 35 15.54 11.89 12.46
N PHE A 36 16.04 12.42 11.35
CA PHE A 36 17.40 12.95 11.26
C PHE A 36 17.55 14.30 11.97
N GLU A 37 16.57 15.20 11.79
CA GLU A 37 16.64 16.57 12.32
C GLU A 37 16.31 16.66 13.81
N ASN A 38 15.55 15.71 14.36
CA ASN A 38 15.19 15.69 15.78
C ASN A 38 16.29 15.02 16.63
N PRO A 39 17.03 15.76 17.48
CA PRO A 39 18.13 15.19 18.27
C PRO A 39 17.69 14.16 19.31
N SER A 40 16.40 14.12 19.66
CA SER A 40 15.82 13.14 20.58
C SER A 40 15.36 11.86 19.87
N ALA A 41 15.36 11.83 18.54
CA ALA A 41 15.03 10.64 17.77
C ALA A 41 16.09 9.56 17.97
N SER A 42 15.64 8.32 18.18
CA SER A 42 16.54 7.19 18.43
C SER A 42 15.82 5.87 18.18
N GLY A 43 16.54 4.77 17.94
CA GLY A 43 15.92 3.46 17.78
C GLY A 43 15.16 3.30 16.46
N ARG A 44 13.99 2.63 16.51
CA ARG A 44 13.22 2.22 15.32
C ARG A 44 11.86 2.92 15.28
N TYR A 45 11.38 3.16 14.06
CA TYR A 45 10.12 3.81 13.73
C TYR A 45 9.38 2.98 12.68
N CYS A 46 8.22 2.44 13.01
CA CYS A 46 7.39 1.72 12.05
C CYS A 46 6.62 2.71 11.18
N LEU A 47 6.77 2.61 9.85
CA LEU A 47 6.07 3.46 8.90
C LEU A 47 5.03 2.62 8.15
N VAL A 48 3.85 2.51 8.74
CA VAL A 48 2.70 1.77 8.19
C VAL A 48 1.46 2.61 8.41
N GLY A 49 0.93 3.20 7.34
CA GLY A 49 -0.32 3.95 7.36
C GLY A 49 -1.53 3.04 7.55
N ARG A 50 -1.57 1.89 6.85
CA ARG A 50 -2.66 0.92 6.99
C ARG A 50 -2.21 -0.50 6.62
N VAL A 51 -2.78 -1.51 7.27
CA VAL A 51 -2.63 -2.92 6.88
C VAL A 51 -3.93 -3.35 6.21
N MET A 52 -3.86 -3.85 4.97
CA MET A 52 -5.04 -4.20 4.18
C MET A 52 -4.85 -5.50 3.42
N HIS A 53 -5.93 -6.25 3.30
CA HIS A 53 -6.03 -7.37 2.39
C HIS A 53 -6.14 -6.87 0.93
N CYS A 54 -5.59 -7.61 -0.04
CA CYS A 54 -5.64 -7.22 -1.46
C CYS A 54 -7.06 -6.96 -1.99
N TYR A 55 -8.06 -7.70 -1.50
CA TYR A 55 -9.46 -7.49 -1.87
C TYR A 55 -9.94 -6.07 -1.53
N GLU A 56 -9.53 -5.54 -0.38
CA GLU A 56 -9.88 -4.19 0.04
C GLU A 56 -9.22 -3.13 -0.85
N VAL A 57 -7.96 -3.34 -1.25
CA VAL A 57 -7.26 -2.47 -2.20
C VAL A 57 -8.01 -2.41 -3.53
N VAL A 58 -8.42 -3.56 -4.07
CA VAL A 58 -9.19 -3.64 -5.32
C VAL A 58 -10.53 -2.93 -5.18
N LYS A 59 -11.21 -3.07 -4.04
CA LYS A 59 -12.46 -2.35 -3.77
C LYS A 59 -12.27 -0.83 -3.81
N ILE A 60 -11.27 -0.30 -3.11
CA ILE A 60 -10.95 1.14 -3.12
C ILE A 60 -10.63 1.61 -4.55
N LEU A 61 -9.84 0.84 -5.30
CA LEU A 61 -9.50 1.19 -6.68
C LEU A 61 -10.73 1.22 -7.60
N ARG A 62 -11.70 0.31 -7.42
CA ARG A 62 -12.97 0.35 -8.17
C ARG A 62 -13.80 1.58 -7.83
N GLU A 63 -13.84 1.98 -6.56
CA GLU A 63 -14.57 3.17 -6.12
C GLU A 63 -13.93 4.47 -6.65
N LEU A 64 -12.59 4.51 -6.72
CA LEU A 64 -11.86 5.67 -7.24
C LEU A 64 -11.84 5.72 -8.78
N PHE A 65 -11.82 4.57 -9.45
CA PHE A 65 -11.66 4.43 -10.89
C PHE A 65 -12.50 3.28 -11.44
N SER A 66 -13.76 3.57 -11.78
CA SER A 66 -14.71 2.59 -12.33
C SER A 66 -14.24 1.95 -13.64
N ASP A 67 -13.42 2.66 -14.40
CA ASP A 67 -13.04 2.29 -15.76
C ASP A 67 -11.80 1.38 -15.81
N LEU A 68 -11.14 1.14 -14.65
CA LEU A 68 -10.02 0.21 -14.57
C LEU A 68 -10.52 -1.23 -14.66
N ASN A 69 -9.94 -2.00 -15.58
CA ASN A 69 -10.16 -3.44 -15.66
C ASN A 69 -9.44 -4.16 -14.51
N LEU A 70 -10.14 -4.34 -13.39
CA LEU A 70 -9.61 -4.92 -12.15
C LEU A 70 -10.09 -6.37 -11.95
N PRO A 71 -9.25 -7.26 -11.39
CA PRO A 71 -9.59 -8.66 -11.17
C PRO A 71 -10.77 -8.82 -10.20
N GLU A 72 -11.68 -9.74 -10.50
CA GLU A 72 -12.88 -10.03 -9.68
C GLU A 72 -12.73 -11.28 -8.82
N LYS A 73 -11.90 -12.24 -9.25
CA LYS A 73 -11.80 -13.55 -8.62
C LYS A 73 -10.67 -13.58 -7.60
N SER A 74 -10.94 -14.13 -6.43
CA SER A 74 -9.90 -14.47 -5.44
C SER A 74 -9.07 -15.66 -5.91
N GLU A 75 -7.84 -15.76 -5.39
CA GLU A 75 -6.91 -16.85 -5.67
C GLU A 75 -7.40 -18.21 -5.18
N ASP A 76 -8.05 -18.23 -4.02
CA ASP A 76 -8.67 -19.40 -3.44
C ASP A 76 -9.93 -19.04 -2.65
N ASP A 77 -10.69 -20.07 -2.26
CA ASP A 77 -11.86 -19.96 -1.39
C ASP A 77 -11.49 -20.06 0.11
N LYS A 78 -10.21 -19.88 0.45
CA LYS A 78 -9.79 -19.94 1.85
C LYS A 78 -10.21 -18.65 2.58
N PRO A 79 -10.30 -18.69 3.92
CA PRO A 79 -10.46 -17.46 4.69
C PRO A 79 -9.39 -16.44 4.34
N PHE A 80 -9.77 -15.16 4.30
CA PHE A 80 -8.82 -14.08 4.04
C PHE A 80 -7.73 -14.05 5.10
N VAL A 81 -6.49 -13.83 4.66
CA VAL A 81 -5.38 -13.58 5.58
C VAL A 81 -5.74 -12.37 6.46
N PRO A 82 -5.77 -12.53 7.79
CA PRO A 82 -6.28 -11.49 8.69
C PRO A 82 -5.41 -10.23 8.63
N THR A 83 -6.05 -9.08 8.80
CA THR A 83 -5.37 -7.82 9.07
C THR A 83 -4.96 -7.72 10.53
N TYR A 84 -4.01 -6.84 10.81
CA TYR A 84 -3.55 -6.52 12.16
C TYR A 84 -3.18 -5.04 12.22
N GLN A 85 -2.99 -4.52 13.42
CA GLN A 85 -2.57 -3.14 13.63
C GLN A 85 -1.06 -3.06 13.83
N VAL A 86 -0.46 -1.99 13.34
CA VAL A 86 0.94 -1.63 13.60
C VAL A 86 0.92 -0.29 14.33
N SER A 87 1.62 -0.21 15.46
CA SER A 87 1.70 1.04 16.21
C SER A 87 2.33 2.15 15.36
N LYS A 88 1.68 3.32 15.39
CA LYS A 88 2.11 4.55 14.72
C LYS A 88 2.71 5.57 15.69
N GLU A 89 2.57 5.34 16.99
CA GLU A 89 2.87 6.31 18.05
C GLU A 89 4.29 6.87 17.94
N ARG A 90 5.25 6.01 17.62
CA ARG A 90 6.66 6.41 17.45
C ARG A 90 6.85 7.34 16.27
N ALA A 91 6.24 7.05 15.13
CA ALA A 91 6.32 7.90 13.94
C ALA A 91 5.58 9.24 14.18
N GLU A 92 4.41 9.18 14.80
CA GLU A 92 3.62 10.37 15.17
C GLU A 92 4.35 11.25 16.21
N SER A 93 5.14 10.66 17.11
CA SER A 93 5.98 11.41 18.05
C SER A 93 7.09 12.23 17.39
N LEU A 94 7.43 11.94 16.12
CA LEU A 94 8.33 12.77 15.31
C LEU A 94 7.59 13.98 14.69
N GLY A 95 6.26 14.04 14.81
CA GLY A 95 5.41 15.00 14.10
C GLY A 95 4.91 14.51 12.74
N LEU A 96 5.09 13.23 12.41
CA LEU A 96 4.60 12.66 11.15
C LEU A 96 3.07 12.51 11.17
N ASN A 97 2.42 12.95 10.10
CA ASN A 97 1.01 12.67 9.82
C ASN A 97 0.91 11.73 8.62
N PHE A 98 0.27 10.57 8.80
CA PHE A 98 0.12 9.59 7.72
C PHE A 98 -0.93 10.03 6.70
N THR A 99 -0.56 9.96 5.43
CA THR A 99 -1.45 10.17 4.29
C THR A 99 -2.49 9.03 4.24
N PRO A 100 -3.79 9.32 4.07
CA PRO A 100 -4.81 8.29 3.86
C PRO A 100 -4.47 7.43 2.64
N VAL A 101 -4.73 6.12 2.73
CA VAL A 101 -4.29 5.18 1.69
C VAL A 101 -5.04 5.39 0.37
N GLU A 102 -6.26 5.89 0.42
CA GLU A 102 -7.08 6.25 -0.73
C GLU A 102 -6.41 7.36 -1.55
N VAL A 103 -5.78 8.34 -0.89
CA VAL A 103 -5.00 9.40 -1.55
C VAL A 103 -3.76 8.80 -2.20
N SER A 104 -3.03 7.94 -1.49
CA SER A 104 -1.82 7.30 -2.02
C SER A 104 -2.12 6.41 -3.24
N LEU A 105 -3.20 5.61 -3.19
CA LEU A 105 -3.65 4.78 -4.30
C LEU A 105 -4.10 5.61 -5.49
N LYS A 106 -4.85 6.69 -5.26
CA LYS A 106 -5.26 7.64 -6.31
C LYS A 106 -4.05 8.23 -7.01
N ASP A 107 -3.12 8.80 -6.25
CA ASP A 107 -1.93 9.45 -6.79
C ASP A 107 -1.03 8.45 -7.54
N THR A 108 -0.97 7.19 -7.07
CA THR A 108 -0.24 6.12 -7.76
C THR A 108 -0.84 5.81 -9.13
N VAL A 109 -2.16 5.64 -9.22
CA VAL A 109 -2.84 5.36 -10.50
C VAL A 109 -2.68 6.54 -11.46
N GLU A 110 -2.87 7.77 -10.99
CA GLU A 110 -2.69 8.97 -11.82
C GLU A 110 -1.25 9.12 -12.31
N SER A 111 -0.26 8.86 -11.45
CA SER A 111 1.16 8.82 -11.84
C SER A 111 1.41 7.76 -12.92
N PHE A 112 0.81 6.57 -12.81
CA PHE A 112 0.94 5.53 -13.84
C PHE A 112 0.30 5.94 -15.17
N LYS A 113 -0.84 6.65 -15.16
CA LYS A 113 -1.44 7.22 -16.38
C LYS A 113 -0.53 8.28 -17.00
N GLU A 114 -0.04 9.23 -16.21
CA GLU A 114 0.85 10.30 -16.67
C GLU A 114 2.13 9.75 -17.29
N LYS A 115 2.72 8.72 -16.67
CA LYS A 115 3.93 8.05 -17.15
C LYS A 115 3.67 6.97 -18.22
N LYS A 116 2.42 6.83 -18.69
CA LYS A 116 2.02 5.89 -19.75
C LYS A 116 2.27 4.41 -19.42
N PHE A 117 2.25 4.05 -18.14
CA PHE A 117 2.25 2.66 -17.68
C PHE A 117 0.85 2.04 -17.69
N LEU A 118 -0.19 2.88 -17.62
CA LEU A 118 -1.58 2.47 -17.80
C LEU A 118 -2.14 3.13 -19.07
N SER A 119 -2.57 2.31 -20.01
CA SER A 119 -3.44 2.73 -21.12
C SER A 119 -4.88 2.54 -20.66
N VAL A 120 -5.48 3.62 -20.15
CA VAL A 120 -6.93 3.73 -19.94
C VAL A 120 -7.57 4.40 -21.15
#